data_AF-A0A972ZLP0-F1
#
_entry.id   AF-A0A972ZLP0-F1
#
_cell.length_a   1.000
_cell.length_b   1.000
_cell.length_c   1.000
_cell.angle_alpha   90.00
_cell.angle_beta   90.00
_cell.angle_gamma   90.00
#
_symmetry.space_group_name_H-M   'P 1'
#
loop_
_entity.id
_entity.type
_entity.pdbx_description
1 polymer ?
#
loop_
_entity_poly.entity_id
_entity_poly.type
_entity_poly.pdbx_seq_one_letter_code
_entity_poly.pdbx_strand_id
1 'polypeptide(L)'
;MEDQGTTPPIARAASLELLTGPSHGKMTWLSAATVDVTVTPQRMIRVSEPRPGEPPGDLIARLHSADETYEIEVPEDRAVWVNGVRINTRRLEDRDIIEFGESGPLSRFCLHGEGTTNRKTIVDIVNDSIAYLRVSRQPLVKRVLRATRELLRQITRETTILFRTTVIVAILALAALMYQQSRLNALLQQRIESGAARLDSFATAITRAGEQSLRPSDLEVLRQELGHRLTSDADRLAVLEKRSQASARIIAASIPSVVFIQGGYGFRERSSKRMLRHVADDSGRPLTGPLGQPLLAL
;
A
#
# COMPACT_ATOMS: atom_id res chain seq x y z
N MET A 1 21.31 -30.03 -49.30
CA MET A 1 20.07 -30.72 -48.87
C MET A 1 19.93 -30.42 -47.40
N GLU A 2 19.09 -29.43 -47.14
CA GLU A 2 18.71 -28.97 -45.80
C GLU A 2 17.90 -30.07 -45.10
N ASP A 3 18.24 -30.34 -43.84
CA ASP A 3 17.32 -31.00 -42.91
C ASP A 3 17.15 -30.03 -41.74
N GLN A 4 16.08 -29.23 -41.83
CA GLN A 4 15.70 -28.25 -40.82
C GLN A 4 15.08 -29.00 -39.65
N GLY A 5 15.78 -29.00 -38.51
CA GLY A 5 15.22 -29.42 -37.23
C GLY A 5 14.07 -28.49 -36.85
N THR A 6 12.85 -28.93 -37.10
CA THR A 6 11.63 -28.29 -36.60
C THR A 6 11.53 -28.57 -35.10
N THR A 7 12.19 -27.73 -34.30
CA THR A 7 11.86 -27.60 -32.88
C THR A 7 10.38 -27.22 -32.79
N PRO A 8 9.51 -27.97 -32.11
CA PRO A 8 8.13 -27.53 -31.93
C PRO A 8 8.14 -26.16 -31.23
N PRO A 9 7.33 -25.18 -31.68
CA PRO A 9 7.24 -23.90 -31.00
C PRO A 9 6.84 -24.16 -29.55
N ILE A 10 7.69 -23.72 -28.62
CA ILE A 10 7.49 -23.88 -27.18
C ILE A 10 6.17 -23.17 -26.84
N ALA A 11 5.13 -23.96 -26.55
CA ALA A 11 3.78 -23.44 -26.36
C ALA A 11 3.73 -22.51 -25.14
N ARG A 12 3.47 -21.21 -25.38
CA ARG A 12 3.08 -20.26 -24.34
C ARG A 12 1.80 -20.76 -23.69
N ALA A 13 1.86 -21.10 -22.40
CA ALA A 13 0.69 -21.57 -21.67
C ALA A 13 -0.16 -20.37 -21.28
N ALA A 14 -1.44 -20.35 -21.67
CA ALA A 14 -2.36 -19.28 -21.32
C ALA A 14 -3.29 -19.70 -20.18
N SER A 15 -3.76 -18.72 -19.42
CA SER A 15 -4.67 -18.96 -18.30
C SER A 15 -5.60 -17.79 -18.06
N LEU A 16 -6.78 -18.09 -17.51
CA LEU A 16 -7.69 -17.11 -16.96
C LEU A 16 -7.63 -17.15 -15.44
N GLU A 17 -7.15 -16.08 -14.84
CA GLU A 17 -7.17 -15.88 -13.39
C GLU A 17 -8.45 -15.16 -12.98
N LEU A 18 -9.25 -15.77 -12.12
CA LEU A 18 -10.50 -15.14 -11.66
C LEU A 18 -10.19 -14.02 -10.64
N LEU A 19 -10.58 -12.80 -10.99
CA LEU A 19 -10.42 -11.59 -10.17
C LEU A 19 -11.66 -11.25 -9.34
N THR A 20 -12.80 -11.89 -9.57
CA THR A 20 -13.99 -11.74 -8.72
C THR A 20 -14.82 -13.02 -8.62
N GLY A 21 -15.72 -13.08 -7.64
CA GLY A 21 -16.63 -14.23 -7.43
C GLY A 21 -16.12 -15.28 -6.43
N PRO A 22 -16.87 -16.37 -6.22
CA PRO A 22 -16.54 -17.41 -5.23
C PRO A 22 -15.26 -18.19 -5.56
N SER A 23 -14.75 -18.05 -6.79
CA SER A 23 -13.56 -18.71 -7.31
C SER A 23 -12.38 -17.74 -7.51
N HIS A 24 -12.38 -16.59 -6.82
CA HIS A 24 -11.29 -15.62 -6.84
C HIS A 24 -9.92 -16.25 -6.56
N GLY A 25 -8.91 -15.93 -7.38
CA GLY A 25 -7.55 -16.45 -7.29
C GLY A 25 -7.37 -17.86 -7.83
N LYS A 26 -8.44 -18.53 -8.28
CA LYS A 26 -8.30 -19.74 -9.08
C LYS A 26 -7.89 -19.39 -10.50
N MET A 27 -7.02 -20.22 -11.04
CA MET A 27 -6.47 -20.12 -12.37
C MET A 27 -7.03 -21.28 -13.19
N THR A 28 -7.64 -20.96 -14.31
CA THR A 28 -8.12 -21.95 -15.28
C THR A 28 -7.21 -21.90 -16.49
N TRP A 29 -6.46 -22.98 -16.71
CA TRP A 29 -5.55 -23.10 -17.84
C TRP A 29 -6.33 -23.28 -19.14
N LEU A 30 -5.88 -22.61 -20.19
CA LEU A 30 -6.38 -22.77 -21.54
C LEU A 30 -5.45 -23.75 -22.26
N SER A 31 -5.91 -24.98 -22.44
CA SER A 31 -5.11 -26.06 -23.03
C SER A 31 -5.47 -26.38 -24.47
N ALA A 32 -6.63 -25.93 -24.94
CA ALA A 32 -7.15 -26.25 -26.28
C ALA A 32 -7.03 -25.06 -27.25
N ALA A 33 -7.00 -25.38 -28.54
CA ALA A 33 -6.99 -24.39 -29.62
C ALA A 33 -8.28 -23.57 -29.69
N THR A 34 -9.40 -24.10 -29.21
CA THR A 34 -10.64 -23.36 -29.04
C THR A 34 -11.27 -23.78 -27.72
N VAL A 35 -11.70 -22.81 -26.92
CA VAL A 35 -12.38 -23.04 -25.65
C VAL A 35 -13.63 -22.18 -25.54
N ASP A 36 -14.68 -22.79 -25.02
CA ASP A 36 -15.95 -22.13 -24.73
C ASP A 36 -15.96 -21.69 -23.26
N VAL A 37 -16.29 -20.42 -23.05
CA VAL A 37 -16.43 -19.82 -21.73
C VAL A 37 -17.90 -19.66 -21.40
N THR A 38 -18.30 -20.36 -20.36
CA THR A 38 -19.66 -20.31 -19.80
C THR A 38 -19.59 -19.76 -18.38
N VAL A 39 -20.62 -19.03 -17.96
CA VAL A 39 -20.78 -18.58 -16.57
C VAL A 39 -21.97 -19.30 -15.98
N THR A 40 -21.73 -20.10 -14.95
CA THR A 40 -22.79 -20.83 -14.26
C THR A 40 -23.71 -19.86 -13.50
N PRO A 41 -24.93 -20.27 -13.12
CA PRO A 41 -25.84 -19.46 -12.28
C PRO A 41 -25.21 -19.00 -10.95
N GLN A 42 -24.21 -19.73 -10.44
CA GLN A 42 -23.42 -19.37 -9.26
C GLN A 42 -22.30 -18.34 -9.56
N ARG A 43 -22.28 -17.74 -10.75
CA ARG A 43 -21.27 -16.78 -11.23
C ARG A 43 -19.86 -17.36 -11.26
N MET A 44 -19.74 -18.65 -11.57
CA MET A 44 -18.43 -19.29 -11.77
C MET A 44 -18.15 -19.43 -13.25
N ILE A 45 -16.92 -19.11 -13.64
CA ILE A 45 -16.44 -19.31 -15.00
C ILE A 45 -16.07 -20.77 -15.16
N ARG A 46 -16.65 -21.42 -16.17
CA ARG A 46 -16.26 -22.76 -16.62
C ARG A 46 -15.74 -22.63 -18.04
N VAL A 47 -14.52 -23.13 -18.22
CA VAL A 47 -13.87 -23.26 -19.52
C VAL A 47 -14.01 -24.72 -19.93
N SER A 48 -14.55 -24.97 -21.12
CA SER A 48 -14.72 -26.31 -21.67
C SER A 48 -14.40 -26.29 -23.16
N GLU A 49 -13.89 -27.40 -23.69
CA GLU A 49 -13.74 -27.54 -25.14
C GLU A 49 -15.11 -27.58 -25.82
N PRO A 50 -15.27 -26.94 -26.99
CA PRO A 50 -16.52 -26.92 -27.71
C PRO A 50 -16.93 -28.35 -28.09
N ARG A 51 -18.12 -28.77 -27.67
CA ARG A 51 -18.69 -30.07 -28.07
C ARG A 51 -19.52 -29.88 -29.34
N PRO A 52 -19.24 -30.64 -30.43
CA PRO A 52 -20.03 -30.54 -31.64
C PRO A 52 -21.47 -31.00 -31.38
N GLY A 53 -22.44 -30.11 -31.62
CA GLY A 53 -23.88 -30.41 -31.55
C GLY A 53 -24.61 -29.97 -30.27
N GLU A 54 -23.93 -29.34 -29.31
CA GLU A 54 -24.59 -28.79 -28.11
C GLU A 54 -24.96 -27.30 -28.35
N PRO A 55 -26.24 -26.90 -28.18
CA PRO A 55 -26.62 -25.51 -28.42
C PRO A 55 -25.95 -24.57 -27.41
N PRO A 56 -25.43 -23.41 -27.85
CA PRO A 56 -24.65 -22.47 -27.04
C PRO A 56 -25.50 -21.64 -26.07
N GLY A 57 -26.48 -22.24 -25.38
CA GLY A 57 -27.45 -21.51 -24.55
C GLY A 57 -26.81 -20.71 -23.41
N ASP A 58 -25.71 -21.22 -22.85
CA ASP A 58 -24.97 -20.61 -21.75
C ASP A 58 -23.56 -20.09 -22.18
N LEU A 59 -23.29 -20.07 -23.49
CA LEU A 59 -22.03 -19.55 -24.02
C LEU A 59 -22.01 -18.03 -23.89
N ILE A 60 -20.95 -17.50 -23.28
CA ILE A 60 -20.76 -16.05 -23.14
C ILE A 60 -19.64 -15.54 -24.03
N ALA A 61 -18.58 -16.34 -24.20
CA ALA A 61 -17.50 -16.04 -25.12
C ALA A 61 -16.82 -17.32 -25.56
N ARG A 62 -16.22 -17.28 -26.74
CA ARG A 62 -15.35 -18.32 -27.27
C ARG A 62 -13.96 -17.73 -27.40
N LEU A 63 -12.94 -18.47 -26.98
CA LEU A 63 -11.54 -18.07 -27.17
C LEU A 63 -10.89 -19.01 -28.16
N HIS A 64 -10.25 -18.44 -29.16
CA HIS A 64 -9.50 -19.13 -30.20
C HIS A 64 -8.01 -18.84 -30.03
N SER A 65 -7.18 -19.87 -30.06
CA SER A 65 -5.72 -19.69 -30.08
C SER A 65 -5.30 -19.16 -31.44
N ALA A 66 -4.63 -18.00 -31.46
CA ALA A 66 -4.18 -17.30 -32.65
C ALA A 66 -2.77 -16.72 -32.44
N ASP A 67 -1.80 -17.13 -33.28
CA ASP A 67 -0.44 -16.58 -33.36
C ASP A 67 0.19 -16.26 -32.00
N GLU A 68 0.27 -17.26 -31.11
CA GLU A 68 0.85 -17.19 -29.75
C GLU A 68 0.03 -16.46 -28.66
N THR A 69 -1.20 -16.07 -28.95
CA THR A 69 -2.15 -15.57 -27.94
C THR A 69 -3.55 -16.14 -28.18
N TYR A 70 -4.56 -15.63 -27.47
CA TYR A 70 -5.96 -15.96 -27.70
C TYR A 70 -6.72 -14.76 -28.25
N GLU A 71 -7.60 -15.01 -29.21
CA GLU A 71 -8.62 -14.09 -29.66
C GLU A 71 -9.95 -14.46 -28.99
N ILE A 72 -10.65 -13.48 -28.43
CA ILE A 72 -11.97 -13.67 -27.83
C ILE A 72 -13.04 -13.23 -28.82
N GLU A 73 -14.01 -14.10 -29.05
CA GLU A 73 -15.21 -13.87 -29.84
C GLU A 73 -16.44 -13.98 -28.94
N VAL A 74 -17.36 -13.03 -29.09
CA VAL A 74 -18.53 -12.86 -28.23
C VAL A 74 -19.78 -12.93 -29.11
N PRO A 75 -20.72 -13.84 -28.81
CA PRO A 75 -22.00 -13.90 -29.49
C PRO A 75 -22.76 -12.54 -29.43
N GLU A 76 -23.47 -12.18 -30.50
CA GLU A 76 -24.13 -10.86 -30.64
C GLU A 76 -25.17 -10.56 -29.54
N ASP A 77 -25.77 -11.60 -28.96
CA ASP A 77 -26.75 -11.53 -27.87
C ASP A 77 -26.11 -11.35 -26.49
N ARG A 78 -24.78 -11.38 -26.42
CA ARG A 78 -24.01 -11.26 -25.17
C ARG A 78 -23.16 -9.99 -25.17
N ALA A 79 -22.68 -9.66 -23.99
CA ALA A 79 -21.83 -8.50 -23.77
C ALA A 79 -20.64 -8.92 -22.91
N VAL A 80 -19.45 -8.70 -23.44
CA VAL A 80 -18.18 -8.90 -22.75
C VAL A 80 -17.38 -7.63 -22.90
N TRP A 81 -16.69 -7.24 -21.82
CA TRP A 81 -15.82 -6.08 -21.83
C TRP A 81 -14.39 -6.53 -21.63
N VAL A 82 -13.48 -5.97 -22.43
CA VAL A 82 -12.04 -6.11 -22.21
C VAL A 82 -11.50 -4.74 -21.85
N ASN A 83 -10.89 -4.63 -20.67
CA ASN A 83 -10.41 -3.40 -20.06
C ASN A 83 -11.50 -2.30 -20.01
N GLY A 84 -12.76 -2.69 -19.81
CA GLY A 84 -13.92 -1.78 -19.71
C GLY A 84 -14.52 -1.33 -21.05
N VAL A 85 -14.01 -1.81 -22.19
CA VAL A 85 -14.56 -1.56 -23.52
C VAL A 85 -15.35 -2.78 -23.99
N ARG A 86 -16.60 -2.58 -24.45
CA ARG A 86 -17.42 -3.67 -25.00
C ARG A 86 -16.80 -4.13 -26.31
N ILE A 87 -16.65 -5.44 -26.47
CA ILE A 87 -16.06 -6.05 -27.66
C ILE A 87 -17.00 -7.11 -28.23
N ASN A 88 -16.88 -7.33 -29.54
CA ASN A 88 -17.47 -8.48 -30.23
C ASN A 88 -16.37 -9.49 -30.57
N THR A 89 -15.25 -8.99 -31.11
CA THR A 89 -14.05 -9.79 -31.36
C THR A 89 -12.83 -8.96 -31.00
N ARG A 90 -11.86 -9.55 -30.28
CA ARG A 90 -10.59 -8.88 -29.96
C ARG A 90 -9.48 -9.87 -29.65
N ARG A 91 -8.28 -9.59 -30.15
CA ARG A 91 -7.05 -10.28 -29.72
C ARG A 91 -6.67 -9.87 -28.28
N LEU A 92 -6.48 -10.84 -27.40
CA LEU A 92 -6.12 -10.61 -26.01
C LEU A 92 -4.61 -10.41 -25.85
N GLU A 93 -4.24 -9.46 -25.00
CA GLU A 93 -2.87 -9.21 -24.57
C GLU A 93 -2.65 -9.70 -23.13
N ASP A 94 -1.39 -9.98 -22.77
CA ASP A 94 -1.07 -10.40 -21.41
C ASP A 94 -1.55 -9.37 -20.37
N ARG A 95 -2.20 -9.88 -19.32
CA ARG A 95 -2.82 -9.14 -18.21
C ARG A 95 -4.09 -8.37 -18.56
N ASP A 96 -4.68 -8.58 -19.74
CA ASP A 96 -5.99 -8.03 -20.08
C ASP A 96 -7.07 -8.46 -19.08
N ILE A 97 -7.92 -7.52 -18.70
CA ILE A 97 -9.03 -7.75 -17.78
C ILE A 97 -10.31 -7.95 -18.58
N ILE A 98 -10.91 -9.12 -18.44
CA ILE A 98 -12.12 -9.55 -19.13
C ILE A 98 -13.28 -9.59 -18.14
N GLU A 99 -14.38 -8.90 -18.44
CA GLU A 99 -15.63 -8.91 -17.69
C GLU A 99 -16.70 -9.63 -18.51
N PHE A 100 -17.20 -10.75 -17.97
CA PHE A 100 -18.15 -11.61 -18.66
C PHE A 100 -19.59 -11.24 -18.30
N GLY A 101 -20.34 -10.55 -19.17
CA GLY A 101 -21.73 -10.12 -18.91
C GLY A 101 -21.85 -8.80 -18.13
N GLU A 102 -23.03 -8.16 -18.17
CA GLU A 102 -23.26 -6.80 -17.61
C GLU A 102 -22.99 -6.64 -16.10
N SER A 103 -22.85 -7.76 -15.36
CA SER A 103 -22.56 -7.78 -13.92
C SER A 103 -21.83 -9.05 -13.50
N GLY A 104 -21.12 -9.69 -14.43
CA GLY A 104 -20.53 -11.00 -14.18
C GLY A 104 -19.11 -10.96 -13.64
N PRO A 105 -18.47 -12.13 -13.54
CA PRO A 105 -17.14 -12.26 -12.95
C PRO A 105 -16.09 -11.61 -13.86
N LEU A 106 -15.08 -11.00 -13.22
CA LEU A 106 -13.89 -10.47 -13.88
C LEU A 106 -12.82 -11.55 -13.86
N SER A 107 -12.10 -11.68 -14.97
CA SER A 107 -10.90 -12.49 -15.08
C SER A 107 -9.77 -11.70 -15.68
N ARG A 108 -8.55 -12.06 -15.34
CA ARG A 108 -7.34 -11.63 -16.01
C ARG A 108 -6.86 -12.72 -16.94
N PHE A 109 -6.59 -12.36 -18.19
CA PHE A 109 -5.86 -13.22 -19.10
C PHE A 109 -4.36 -13.12 -18.81
N CYS A 110 -3.69 -14.25 -18.59
CA CYS A 110 -2.26 -14.31 -18.33
C CYS A 110 -1.59 -15.25 -19.34
N LEU A 111 -0.57 -14.75 -20.03
CA LEU A 111 0.32 -15.52 -20.91
C LEU A 111 1.59 -15.89 -20.13
N HIS A 112 1.85 -17.19 -19.97
CA HIS A 112 3.05 -17.69 -19.29
C HIS A 112 4.09 -18.09 -20.33
N GLY A 113 5.24 -17.42 -20.28
CA GLY A 113 6.48 -17.83 -20.96
C GLY A 113 7.49 -18.40 -19.96
N GLU A 114 8.54 -19.07 -20.45
CA GLU A 114 9.59 -19.60 -19.57
C GLU A 114 10.16 -18.51 -18.66
N GLY A 115 10.05 -18.73 -17.34
CA GLY A 115 10.69 -17.92 -16.30
C GLY A 115 9.75 -17.10 -15.40
N THR A 116 8.45 -17.02 -15.67
CA THR A 116 7.53 -16.27 -14.80
C THR A 116 6.98 -17.15 -13.67
N THR A 117 7.80 -17.40 -12.64
CA THR A 117 7.27 -17.89 -11.36
C THR A 117 6.42 -16.78 -10.73
N ASN A 118 5.10 -16.89 -10.88
CA ASN A 118 4.11 -15.94 -10.42
C ASN A 118 3.95 -15.98 -8.90
N ARG A 119 4.87 -15.32 -8.17
CA ARG A 119 4.61 -14.90 -6.79
C ARG A 119 3.93 -13.53 -6.86
N LYS A 120 2.62 -13.49 -6.57
CA LYS A 120 1.87 -12.24 -6.37
C LYS A 120 2.61 -11.38 -5.37
N THR A 121 3.12 -10.24 -5.81
CA THR A 121 3.73 -9.26 -4.91
C THR A 121 2.65 -8.35 -4.37
N ILE A 122 2.85 -7.74 -3.19
CA ILE A 122 1.91 -6.76 -2.62
C ILE A 122 1.62 -5.62 -3.63
N VAL A 123 2.60 -5.29 -4.47
CA VAL A 123 2.46 -4.32 -5.58
C VAL A 123 1.42 -4.79 -6.60
N ASP A 124 1.37 -6.08 -6.93
CA ASP A 124 0.34 -6.64 -7.80
C ASP A 124 -1.03 -6.59 -7.14
N ILE A 125 -1.13 -6.91 -5.84
CA ILE A 125 -2.41 -6.85 -5.09
C ILE A 125 -2.97 -5.41 -5.02
N VAL A 126 -2.08 -4.43 -4.82
CA VAL A 126 -2.45 -3.01 -4.81
C VAL A 126 -2.81 -2.53 -6.22
N ASN A 127 -2.05 -2.94 -7.24
CA ASN A 127 -2.39 -2.64 -8.63
C ASN A 127 -3.73 -3.27 -9.06
N ASP A 128 -4.04 -4.48 -8.61
CA ASP A 128 -5.32 -5.15 -8.86
C ASP A 128 -6.47 -4.38 -8.21
N SER A 129 -6.25 -3.88 -7.00
CA SER A 129 -7.20 -3.05 -6.29
C SER A 129 -7.42 -1.71 -6.98
N ILE A 130 -6.35 -1.08 -7.50
CA ILE A 130 -6.41 0.18 -8.26
C ILE A 130 -7.07 -0.04 -9.63
N ALA A 131 -6.78 -1.14 -10.31
CA ALA A 131 -7.40 -1.51 -11.58
C ALA A 131 -8.90 -1.78 -11.40
N TYR A 132 -9.30 -2.50 -10.35
CA TYR A 132 -10.69 -2.68 -9.96
C TYR A 132 -11.36 -1.33 -9.61
N LEU A 133 -10.64 -0.44 -8.93
CA LEU A 133 -11.04 0.95 -8.64
C LEU A 133 -11.07 1.88 -9.86
N ARG A 134 -10.55 1.45 -11.00
CA ARG A 134 -10.64 2.19 -12.26
C ARG A 134 -11.76 1.66 -13.17
N VAL A 135 -11.93 0.34 -13.25
CA VAL A 135 -12.78 -0.32 -14.26
C VAL A 135 -14.21 -0.58 -13.77
N SER A 136 -14.43 -0.87 -12.48
CA SER A 136 -15.76 -1.23 -11.96
C SER A 136 -16.75 -0.06 -11.93
N ARG A 137 -17.97 -0.27 -12.46
CA ARG A 137 -19.08 0.72 -12.51
C ARG A 137 -20.04 0.70 -11.29
N GLN A 138 -19.66 0.08 -10.16
CA GLN A 138 -20.52 0.00 -8.97
C GLN A 138 -20.43 1.24 -8.04
N PRO A 139 -21.49 1.57 -7.27
CA PRO A 139 -21.53 2.76 -6.41
C PRO A 139 -20.38 2.80 -5.38
N LEU A 140 -19.73 3.96 -5.28
CA LEU A 140 -18.45 4.20 -4.60
C LEU A 140 -18.34 3.64 -3.18
N VAL A 141 -19.41 3.71 -2.38
CA VAL A 141 -19.38 3.25 -0.97
C VAL A 141 -19.25 1.74 -0.87
N LYS A 142 -19.95 0.97 -1.72
CA LYS A 142 -19.83 -0.50 -1.75
C LYS A 142 -18.48 -0.93 -2.33
N ARG A 143 -17.90 -0.10 -3.20
CA ARG A 143 -16.59 -0.31 -3.83
C ARG A 143 -15.46 -0.23 -2.81
N VAL A 144 -15.43 0.83 -1.99
CA VAL A 144 -14.39 1.04 -0.98
C VAL A 144 -14.47 0.00 0.12
N LEU A 145 -15.67 -0.30 0.64
CA LEU A 145 -15.85 -1.26 1.73
C LEU A 145 -15.46 -2.70 1.31
N ARG A 146 -15.74 -3.05 0.05
CA ARG A 146 -15.40 -4.37 -0.49
C ARG A 146 -13.91 -4.48 -0.80
N ALA A 147 -13.30 -3.44 -1.37
CA ALA A 147 -11.86 -3.39 -1.61
C ALA A 147 -11.05 -3.43 -0.30
N THR A 148 -11.45 -2.68 0.72
CA THR A 148 -10.79 -2.73 2.05
C THR A 148 -10.94 -4.09 2.72
N ARG A 149 -12.12 -4.72 2.63
CA ARG A 149 -12.34 -6.07 3.17
C ARG A 149 -11.51 -7.13 2.46
N GLU A 150 -11.37 -7.05 1.13
CA GLU A 150 -10.59 -8.01 0.36
C GLU A 150 -9.09 -7.83 0.60
N LEU A 151 -8.60 -6.59 0.68
CA LEU A 151 -7.22 -6.28 1.09
C LEU A 151 -6.91 -6.82 2.49
N LEU A 152 -7.80 -6.62 3.48
CA LEU A 152 -7.61 -7.14 4.84
C LEU A 152 -7.56 -8.67 4.85
N ARG A 153 -8.44 -9.31 4.09
CA ARG A 153 -8.53 -10.77 4.01
C ARG A 153 -7.30 -11.37 3.31
N GLN A 154 -6.79 -10.73 2.26
CA GLN A 154 -5.62 -11.17 1.52
C GLN A 154 -4.34 -11.00 2.33
N ILE A 155 -4.21 -9.88 3.05
CA ILE A 155 -3.14 -9.65 4.05
C ILE A 155 -3.17 -10.73 5.15
N THR A 156 -4.36 -11.15 5.57
CA THR A 156 -4.48 -12.12 6.67
C THR A 156 -4.19 -13.55 6.22
N ARG A 157 -4.35 -13.91 4.94
CA ARG A 157 -4.15 -15.29 4.43
C ARG A 157 -2.83 -15.51 3.69
N GLU A 158 -2.38 -14.56 2.87
CA GLU A 158 -1.31 -14.80 1.89
C GLU A 158 0.07 -14.23 2.30
N THR A 159 0.16 -13.46 3.38
CA THR A 159 1.43 -12.82 3.79
C THR A 159 2.26 -13.64 4.78
N THR A 160 3.59 -13.54 4.65
CA THR A 160 4.60 -14.20 5.48
C THR A 160 4.45 -13.87 6.97
N ILE A 161 4.82 -14.80 7.86
CA ILE A 161 4.72 -14.63 9.32
C ILE A 161 5.39 -13.31 9.78
N LEU A 162 6.52 -12.94 9.16
CA LEU A 162 7.25 -11.70 9.42
C LEU A 162 6.43 -10.43 9.14
N PHE A 163 5.55 -10.45 8.13
CA PHE A 163 4.65 -9.32 7.85
C PHE A 163 3.54 -9.23 8.90
N ARG A 164 2.96 -10.37 9.30
CA ARG A 164 1.92 -10.38 10.34
C ARG A 164 2.46 -9.87 11.67
N THR A 165 3.65 -10.29 12.07
CA THR A 165 4.27 -9.83 13.32
C THR A 165 4.60 -8.34 13.25
N THR A 166 5.14 -7.85 12.14
CA THR A 166 5.42 -6.41 11.98
C THR A 166 4.16 -5.55 11.98
N VAL A 167 3.08 -5.97 11.30
CA VAL A 167 1.80 -5.24 11.32
C VAL A 167 1.18 -5.22 12.71
N ILE A 168 1.18 -6.35 13.42
CA ILE A 168 0.67 -6.41 14.80
C ILE A 168 1.49 -5.49 15.71
N VAL A 169 2.82 -5.51 15.59
CA VAL A 169 3.70 -4.62 16.36
C VAL A 169 3.43 -3.15 16.02
N ALA A 170 3.25 -2.80 14.75
CA ALA A 170 2.94 -1.43 14.33
C ALA A 170 1.58 -0.95 14.86
N ILE A 171 0.56 -1.80 14.84
CA ILE A 171 -0.77 -1.50 15.40
C ILE A 171 -0.68 -1.31 16.92
N LEU A 172 0.04 -2.19 17.63
CA LEU A 172 0.26 -2.06 19.08
C LEU A 172 1.03 -0.78 19.40
N ALA A 173 2.05 -0.43 18.62
CA ALA A 173 2.81 0.81 18.77
C ALA A 173 1.91 2.04 18.57
N LEU A 174 1.06 2.05 17.53
CA LEU A 174 0.10 3.13 17.29
C LEU A 174 -0.93 3.25 18.43
N ALA A 175 -1.47 2.13 18.91
CA ALA A 175 -2.39 2.13 20.03
C ALA A 175 -1.74 2.66 21.32
N ALA A 176 -0.48 2.26 21.58
CA ALA A 176 0.29 2.76 22.72
C ALA A 176 0.56 4.26 22.62
N LEU A 177 0.94 4.76 21.43
CA LEU A 177 1.13 6.19 21.18
C LEU A 177 -0.17 6.98 21.39
N MET A 178 -1.29 6.46 20.89
CA MET A 178 -2.60 7.09 21.05
C MET A 178 -3.04 7.12 22.52
N TYR A 179 -2.78 6.06 23.28
CA TYR A 179 -3.02 6.00 24.72
C TYR A 179 -2.11 6.98 25.49
N GLN A 180 -0.85 7.11 25.09
CA GLN A 180 0.07 8.06 25.69
C GLN A 180 -0.36 9.51 25.42
N GLN A 181 -0.81 9.80 24.20
CA GLN A 181 -1.29 11.12 23.82
C GLN A 181 -2.57 11.51 24.58
N SER A 182 -3.49 10.56 24.81
CA SER A 182 -4.69 10.82 25.60
C SER A 182 -4.37 11.10 27.08
N ARG A 183 -3.43 10.35 27.66
CA ARG A 183 -2.89 10.62 29.00
C ARG A 183 -2.26 12.01 29.11
N LEU A 184 -1.46 12.40 28.12
CA LEU A 184 -0.82 13.72 28.09
C LEU A 184 -1.84 14.85 27.94
N ASN A 185 -2.86 14.67 27.09
CA ASN A 185 -3.94 15.63 26.94
C ASN A 185 -4.74 15.81 28.23
N ALA A 186 -5.05 14.71 28.94
CA ALA A 186 -5.71 14.80 30.24
C ALA A 186 -4.88 15.56 31.28
N LEU A 187 -3.56 15.36 31.29
CA LEU A 187 -2.64 16.09 32.18
C LEU A 187 -2.52 17.57 31.80
N LEU A 188 -2.53 17.90 30.51
CA LEU A 188 -2.54 19.29 30.04
C LEU A 188 -3.82 20.01 30.47
N GLN A 189 -4.97 19.33 30.37
CA GLN A 189 -6.25 19.88 30.75
C GLN A 189 -6.32 20.19 32.26
N GLN A 190 -5.80 19.30 33.10
CA GLN A 190 -5.65 19.54 34.54
C GLN A 190 -4.70 20.71 34.86
N ARG A 191 -3.64 20.93 34.06
CA ARG A 191 -2.73 22.08 34.24
C ARG A 191 -3.37 23.40 33.84
N ILE A 192 -4.24 23.40 32.84
CA ILE A 192 -4.99 24.60 32.42
C ILE A 192 -6.03 24.97 33.48
N GLU A 193 -6.77 24.00 34.02
CA GLU A 193 -7.75 24.24 35.08
C GLU A 193 -7.08 24.74 36.37
N SER A 194 -5.97 24.11 36.78
CA SER A 194 -5.21 24.59 37.95
C SER A 194 -4.50 25.92 37.71
N GLY A 195 -4.09 26.21 36.47
CA GLY A 195 -3.54 27.51 36.07
C GLY A 195 -4.58 28.63 36.09
N ALA A 196 -5.79 28.34 35.58
CA ALA A 196 -6.91 29.27 35.59
C ALA A 196 -7.37 29.58 37.02
N ALA A 197 -7.53 28.56 37.87
CA ALA A 197 -7.87 28.74 39.28
C ALA A 197 -6.82 29.55 40.05
N ARG A 198 -5.54 29.41 39.70
CA ARG A 198 -4.45 30.23 40.26
C ARG A 198 -4.51 31.68 39.79
N LEU A 199 -4.72 31.94 38.50
CA LEU A 199 -4.86 33.29 37.96
C LEU A 199 -6.04 34.03 38.59
N ASP A 200 -7.16 33.34 38.79
CA ASP A 200 -8.36 33.92 39.42
C ASP A 200 -8.11 34.28 40.89
N SER A 201 -7.39 33.41 41.62
CA SER A 201 -6.98 33.70 43.00
C SER A 201 -5.97 34.85 43.10
N PHE A 202 -5.07 34.98 42.12
CA PHE A 202 -4.10 36.09 42.06
C PHE A 202 -4.78 37.40 41.72
N ALA A 203 -5.71 37.42 40.76
CA ALA A 203 -6.51 38.60 40.45
C ALA A 203 -7.31 39.04 41.69
N THR A 204 -7.97 38.10 42.37
CA THR A 204 -8.74 38.39 43.59
C THR A 204 -7.86 38.88 44.74
N ALA A 205 -6.66 38.31 44.91
CA ALA A 205 -5.70 38.71 45.93
C ALA A 205 -5.06 40.08 45.63
N ILE A 206 -4.77 40.40 44.37
CA ILE A 206 -4.26 41.71 43.94
C ILE A 206 -5.33 42.78 44.10
N THR A 207 -6.60 42.48 43.78
CA THR A 207 -7.72 43.41 44.01
C THR A 207 -7.91 43.67 45.51
N ARG A 208 -7.83 42.64 46.36
CA ARG A 208 -7.89 42.81 47.84
C ARG A 208 -6.66 43.53 48.41
N ALA A 209 -5.47 43.26 47.89
CA ALA A 209 -4.23 43.90 48.32
C ALA A 209 -4.12 45.36 47.84
N GLY A 210 -4.75 45.70 46.71
CA GLY A 210 -4.87 47.08 46.24
C GLY A 210 -5.79 47.94 47.11
N GLU A 211 -6.78 47.33 47.78
CA GLU A 211 -7.71 48.00 48.69
C GLU A 211 -7.15 48.16 50.12
N GLN A 212 -6.14 47.35 50.51
CA GLN A 212 -5.49 47.42 51.83
C GLN A 212 -4.04 47.89 51.68
N SER A 213 -3.82 49.19 51.88
CA SER A 213 -2.51 49.86 51.90
C SER A 213 -1.39 48.99 52.49
N LEU A 214 -0.39 48.67 51.66
CA LEU A 214 0.77 47.82 51.93
C LEU A 214 1.42 48.15 53.29
N ARG A 215 1.28 47.25 54.26
CA ARG A 215 1.98 47.36 55.55
C ARG A 215 3.39 46.76 55.44
N PRO A 216 4.39 47.32 56.15
CA PRO A 216 5.77 46.80 56.13
C PRO A 216 5.92 45.33 56.54
N SER A 217 4.96 44.78 57.29
CA SER A 217 4.91 43.36 57.66
C SER A 217 4.72 42.42 56.46
N ASP A 218 4.03 42.87 55.42
CA ASP A 218 3.67 42.02 54.28
C ASP A 218 4.85 41.85 53.31
N LEU A 219 5.78 42.82 53.31
CA LEU A 219 7.05 42.73 52.57
C LEU A 219 7.97 41.63 53.11
N GLU A 220 7.98 41.40 54.42
CA GLU A 220 8.85 40.37 55.01
C GLU A 220 8.31 38.96 54.78
N VAL A 221 6.98 38.81 54.73
CA VAL A 221 6.31 37.57 54.31
C VAL A 221 6.58 37.28 52.83
N LEU A 222 6.52 38.29 51.97
CA LEU A 222 6.88 38.15 50.56
C LEU A 222 8.37 37.78 50.37
N ARG A 223 9.26 38.32 51.20
CA ARG A 223 10.70 37.98 51.17
C ARG A 223 10.96 36.53 51.57
N GLN A 224 10.27 36.02 52.60
CA GLN A 224 10.35 34.62 53.01
C GLN A 224 9.77 33.67 51.95
N GLU A 225 8.62 34.00 51.37
CA GLU A 225 7.98 33.21 50.32
C GLU A 225 8.85 33.16 49.04
N LEU A 226 9.43 34.29 48.64
CA LEU A 226 10.39 34.33 47.52
C LEU A 226 11.66 33.51 47.82
N GLY A 227 12.17 33.57 49.05
CA GLY A 227 13.30 32.74 49.48
C GLY A 227 13.00 31.25 49.37
N HIS A 228 11.83 30.80 49.83
CA HIS A 228 11.40 29.41 49.71
C HIS A 228 11.20 28.96 48.26
N ARG A 229 10.64 29.83 47.40
CA ARG A 229 10.47 29.53 45.97
C ARG A 229 11.79 29.40 45.23
N LEU A 230 12.75 30.31 45.50
CA LEU A 230 14.07 30.27 44.88
C LEU A 230 14.83 28.99 45.25
N THR A 231 14.77 28.54 46.50
CA THR A 231 15.39 27.27 46.92
C THR A 231 14.73 26.08 46.25
N SER A 232 13.39 26.05 46.16
CA SER A 232 12.66 24.96 45.51
C SER A 232 12.94 24.87 44.00
N ASP A 233 13.06 26.01 43.32
CA ASP A 233 13.37 26.05 41.89
C ASP A 233 14.84 25.69 41.64
N ALA A 234 15.77 26.07 42.53
CA ALA A 234 17.17 25.63 42.47
C ALA A 234 17.31 24.11 42.62
N ASP A 235 16.59 23.50 43.56
CA ASP A 235 16.58 22.04 43.74
C ASP A 235 16.03 21.31 42.50
N ARG A 236 14.98 21.85 41.88
CA ARG A 236 14.44 21.33 40.62
C ARG A 236 15.42 21.44 39.47
N LEU A 237 16.14 22.56 39.37
CA LEU A 237 17.17 22.76 38.36
C LEU A 237 18.30 21.73 38.52
N ALA A 238 18.75 21.48 39.75
CA ALA A 238 19.78 20.49 40.06
C ALA A 238 19.34 19.05 39.71
N VAL A 239 18.07 18.69 39.92
CA VAL A 239 17.52 17.38 39.51
C VAL A 239 17.47 17.25 37.98
N LEU A 240 17.08 18.32 37.28
CA LEU A 240 17.07 18.34 35.81
C LEU A 240 18.49 18.24 35.25
N GLU A 241 19.46 18.91 35.85
CA GLU A 241 20.87 18.85 35.46
C GLU A 241 21.44 17.43 35.65
N LYS A 242 21.19 16.80 36.80
CA LYS A 242 21.57 15.39 37.04
C LYS A 242 20.96 14.44 36.00
N ARG A 243 19.69 14.65 35.63
CA ARG A 243 19.01 13.83 34.62
C ARG A 243 19.59 14.06 33.22
N SER A 244 19.91 15.30 32.87
CA SER A 244 20.54 15.65 31.58
C SER A 244 21.92 14.99 31.43
N GLN A 245 22.76 15.06 32.47
CA GLN A 245 24.07 14.40 32.48
C GLN A 245 23.96 12.88 32.36
N ALA A 246 22.95 12.27 33.00
CA ALA A 246 22.70 10.83 32.88
C ALA A 246 22.30 10.43 31.45
N SER A 247 21.40 11.18 30.81
CA SER A 247 21.01 10.94 29.41
C SER A 247 22.19 11.13 28.44
N ALA A 248 22.99 12.17 28.62
CA ALA A 248 24.19 12.40 27.80
C ALA A 248 25.20 11.24 27.92
N ARG A 249 25.39 10.70 29.14
CA ARG A 249 26.27 9.55 29.38
C ARG A 249 25.75 8.27 28.71
N ILE A 250 24.44 8.01 28.75
CA ILE A 250 23.82 6.84 28.11
C ILE A 250 23.96 6.94 26.59
N ILE A 251 23.74 8.12 26.02
CA ILE A 251 23.93 8.36 24.58
C ILE A 251 25.39 8.11 24.20
N ALA A 252 26.34 8.71 24.92
CA ALA A 252 27.77 8.52 24.66
C ALA A 252 28.20 7.05 24.74
N ALA A 253 27.67 6.29 25.71
CA ALA A 253 27.93 4.85 25.84
C ALA A 253 27.27 4.01 24.73
N SER A 254 26.18 4.50 24.14
CA SER A 254 25.40 3.79 23.11
C SER A 254 25.86 4.10 21.69
N ILE A 255 26.58 5.20 21.45
CA ILE A 255 27.10 5.60 20.12
C ILE A 255 27.87 4.46 19.41
N PRO A 256 28.76 3.68 20.07
CA PRO A 256 29.48 2.60 19.41
C PRO A 256 28.59 1.41 18.99
N SER A 257 27.36 1.35 19.50
CA SER A 257 26.40 0.27 19.23
C SER A 257 25.40 0.60 18.12
N VAL A 258 25.50 1.78 17.49
CA VAL A 258 24.60 2.21 16.41
C VAL A 258 25.36 2.21 15.07
N VAL A 259 24.92 1.37 14.14
CA VAL A 259 25.42 1.34 12.76
C VAL A 259 24.37 1.94 11.83
N PHE A 260 24.72 3.01 11.13
CA PHE A 260 23.91 3.57 10.05
C PHE A 260 24.34 2.95 8.73
N ILE A 261 23.46 2.15 8.12
CA ILE A 261 23.69 1.58 6.78
C ILE A 261 23.02 2.50 5.76
N GLN A 262 23.82 3.28 5.04
CA GLN A 262 23.35 4.05 3.89
C GLN A 262 23.62 3.25 2.61
N GLY A 263 22.55 2.72 2.01
CA GLY A 263 22.61 1.99 0.75
C GLY A 263 22.08 2.83 -0.42
N GLY A 264 22.62 2.59 -1.62
CA GLY A 264 22.08 3.08 -2.88
C GLY A 264 21.80 1.91 -3.82
N TYR A 265 20.78 2.04 -4.67
CA TYR A 265 20.45 1.07 -5.71
C TYR A 265 20.71 1.67 -7.10
N GLY A 266 21.07 0.83 -8.07
CA GLY A 266 21.35 1.27 -9.44
C GLY A 266 21.27 0.10 -10.42
N PHE A 267 20.97 0.42 -11.69
CA PHE A 267 20.83 -0.58 -12.75
C PHE A 267 22.20 -0.93 -13.35
N ARG A 268 22.40 -2.21 -13.65
CA ARG A 268 23.64 -2.72 -14.28
C ARG A 268 23.30 -3.43 -15.58
N GLU A 269 24.15 -3.24 -16.59
CA GLU A 269 24.07 -4.01 -17.83
C GLU A 269 24.53 -5.46 -17.57
N ARG A 270 23.75 -6.46 -18.02
CA ARG A 270 24.01 -7.88 -17.71
C ARG A 270 25.32 -8.41 -18.28
N SER A 271 25.71 -7.97 -19.47
CA SER A 271 26.90 -8.43 -20.20
C SER A 271 28.19 -7.82 -19.64
N SER A 272 28.23 -6.49 -19.50
CA SER A 272 29.44 -5.76 -19.09
C SER A 272 29.58 -5.60 -17.56
N LYS A 273 28.51 -5.85 -16.81
CA LYS A 273 28.37 -5.53 -15.37
C LYS A 273 28.61 -4.05 -15.02
N ARG A 274 28.70 -3.15 -16.02
CA ARG A 274 28.85 -1.71 -15.80
C ARG A 274 27.55 -1.12 -15.31
N MET A 275 27.66 -0.09 -14.47
CA MET A 275 26.50 0.63 -13.95
C MET A 275 26.01 1.62 -15.00
N LEU A 276 24.70 1.60 -15.25
CA LEU A 276 24.06 2.63 -16.05
C LEU A 276 24.11 3.95 -15.28
N ARG A 277 24.67 4.98 -15.92
CA ARG A 277 24.78 6.34 -15.40
C ARG A 277 23.94 7.26 -16.27
N HIS A 278 23.31 8.25 -15.65
CA HIS A 278 22.70 9.34 -16.40
C HIS A 278 23.81 10.19 -17.03
N VAL A 279 23.66 10.51 -18.31
CA VAL A 279 24.50 11.53 -18.94
C VAL A 279 24.03 12.87 -18.40
N ALA A 280 24.90 13.61 -17.73
CA ALA A 280 24.58 14.92 -17.18
C ALA A 280 25.19 16.03 -18.05
N ASP A 281 24.56 17.20 -18.03
CA ASP A 281 25.13 18.44 -18.56
C ASP A 281 26.20 19.03 -17.62
N ASP A 282 26.84 20.12 -18.03
CA ASP A 282 27.86 20.84 -17.23
C ASP A 282 27.32 21.39 -15.90
N SER A 283 25.99 21.37 -15.70
CA SER A 283 25.32 21.77 -14.46
C SER A 283 24.90 20.59 -13.58
N GLY A 284 25.25 19.35 -13.96
CA GLY A 284 24.93 18.13 -13.24
C GLY A 284 23.49 17.64 -13.40
N ARG A 285 22.74 18.18 -14.36
CA ARG A 285 21.34 17.78 -14.62
C ARG A 285 21.31 16.66 -15.66
N PRO A 286 20.49 15.61 -15.45
CA PRO A 286 20.39 14.50 -16.40
C PRO A 286 19.82 15.00 -17.73
N LEU A 287 20.56 14.79 -18.81
CA LEU A 287 20.11 15.10 -20.16
C LEU A 287 18.98 14.16 -20.54
N THR A 288 17.89 14.73 -21.04
CA THR A 288 16.75 13.98 -21.57
C THR A 288 16.80 13.97 -23.10
N GLY A 289 16.55 12.80 -23.69
CA GLY A 289 16.35 12.66 -25.12
C GLY A 289 15.05 13.34 -25.60
N PRO A 290 14.86 13.46 -26.92
CA PRO A 290 13.74 14.21 -27.51
C PRO A 290 12.34 13.67 -27.14
N LEU A 291 12.25 12.42 -26.64
CA LEU A 291 11.02 11.79 -26.14
C LEU A 291 10.86 11.91 -24.61
N GLY A 292 11.68 12.72 -23.93
CA GLY A 292 11.64 12.93 -22.47
C GLY A 292 12.28 11.82 -21.64
N GLN A 293 12.92 10.84 -22.28
CA GLN A 293 13.62 9.75 -21.58
C GLN A 293 15.04 10.19 -21.18
N PRO A 294 15.54 9.85 -19.99
CA PRO A 294 16.89 10.19 -19.59
C PRO A 294 17.92 9.45 -20.46
N LEU A 295 18.93 10.17 -20.95
CA LEU A 295 20.06 9.58 -21.66
C LEU A 295 20.94 8.80 -20.67
N LEU A 296 21.19 7.55 -20.99
CA LEU A 296 21.96 6.62 -20.17
C LEU A 296 23.26 6.25 -20.89
N ALA A 297 24.37 6.24 -20.15
CA ALA A 297 25.67 5.77 -20.60
C ALA A 297 26.22 4.71 -19.64
N LEU A 298 27.16 3.90 -20.15
CA LEU A 298 27.85 2.84 -19.41
C LEU A 298 29.11 3.34 -18.70
#